data_AF-A0A9X4L771-F1
#
_entry.id   AF-A0A9X4L771-F1
#
_cell.length_a   1.000
_cell.length_b   1.000
_cell.length_c   1.000
_cell.angle_alpha   90.00
_cell.angle_beta   90.00
_cell.angle_gamma   90.00
#
_symmetry.space_group_name_H-M   'P 1'
#
loop_
_entity.id
_entity.type
_entity.pdbx_description
1 polymer ?
#
loop_
_entity_poly.entity_id
_entity_poly.type
_entity_poly.pdbx_seq_one_letter_code
_entity_poly.pdbx_strand_id
1 'polypeptide(L)'
;MKRNSLADIGRYATPFKLGRPVVQGSGVAGSFDALAVDCPFVFRHGDRFCMMYVGYDGIGYRTALAESDDLANWTFKGIMLDRSLADSPERARWDSVGAAGSWIVLASDGLYDTPRLKKDRWPVLDGVSFVPRSRL
;
A
#
# COMPACT_ATOMS: atom_id res chain seq x y z
N MET A 1 12.10 -15.64 -28.66
CA MET A 1 11.89 -14.51 -27.73
C MET A 1 11.06 -13.47 -28.46
N LYS A 2 9.79 -13.24 -28.10
CA LYS A 2 8.97 -12.19 -28.73
C LYS A 2 9.53 -10.83 -28.31
N ARG A 3 9.93 -10.00 -29.29
CA ARG A 3 10.39 -8.64 -29.04
C ARG A 3 9.16 -7.79 -28.72
N ASN A 4 9.13 -7.15 -27.56
CA ASN A 4 8.13 -6.13 -27.24
C ASN A 4 8.36 -4.94 -28.19
N SER A 5 7.48 -4.74 -29.16
CA SER A 5 7.53 -3.58 -30.06
C SER A 5 6.88 -2.36 -29.39
N LEU A 6 7.21 -1.15 -29.86
CA LEU A 6 6.53 0.07 -29.41
C LEU A 6 5.02 0.03 -29.66
N ALA A 7 4.57 -0.69 -30.70
CA ALA A 7 3.16 -0.90 -30.97
C ALA A 7 2.47 -1.74 -29.88
N ASP A 8 3.21 -2.67 -29.23
CA ASP A 8 2.66 -3.57 -28.21
C ASP A 8 2.41 -2.89 -26.86
N ILE A 9 3.10 -1.77 -26.57
CA ILE A 9 2.92 -1.02 -25.32
C ILE A 9 1.96 0.17 -25.45
N GLY A 10 1.61 0.57 -26.68
CA GLY A 10 0.77 1.74 -26.94
C GLY A 10 -0.58 1.70 -26.23
N ARG A 11 -1.14 0.50 -26.02
CA ARG A 11 -2.41 0.30 -25.28
C ARG A 11 -2.35 0.67 -23.80
N TYR A 12 -1.16 0.82 -23.22
CA TYR A 12 -0.96 1.23 -21.82
C TYR A 12 -0.57 2.70 -21.67
N ALA A 13 -0.50 3.43 -22.79
CA ALA A 13 -0.22 4.85 -22.74
C ALA A 13 -1.35 5.59 -21.98
N THR A 14 -0.96 6.54 -21.15
CA THR A 14 -1.87 7.43 -20.40
C THR A 14 -1.73 8.87 -20.92
N PRO A 15 -2.19 9.16 -22.16
CA PRO A 15 -1.96 10.47 -22.80
C PRO A 15 -2.68 11.62 -22.06
N PHE A 16 -3.74 11.31 -21.32
CA PHE A 16 -4.48 12.26 -20.51
C PHE A 16 -4.04 12.13 -19.05
N LYS A 17 -3.33 13.15 -18.55
CA LYS A 17 -2.91 13.24 -17.16
C LYS A 17 -3.89 14.14 -16.40
N LEU A 18 -4.15 13.82 -15.13
CA LEU A 18 -5.03 14.62 -14.27
C LEU A 18 -4.51 16.06 -14.03
N GLY A 19 -3.25 16.34 -14.33
CA GLY A 19 -2.62 17.64 -14.10
C GLY A 19 -2.25 17.93 -12.64
N ARG A 20 -2.56 17.01 -11.73
CA ARG A 20 -2.16 17.02 -10.32
C ARG A 20 -1.96 15.59 -9.80
N PRO A 21 -1.22 15.41 -8.69
CA PRO A 21 -1.22 14.15 -7.95
C PRO A 21 -2.63 13.82 -7.42
N VAL A 22 -2.96 12.52 -7.35
CA VAL A 22 -4.19 12.03 -6.69
C VAL A 22 -4.06 12.03 -5.17
N VAL A 23 -2.83 11.88 -4.68
CA VAL A 23 -2.41 12.04 -3.28
C VAL A 23 -1.06 12.75 -3.30
N GLN A 24 -0.83 13.66 -2.35
CA GLN A 24 0.42 14.39 -2.18
C GLN A 24 0.76 14.49 -0.70
N GLY A 25 2.01 14.84 -0.38
CA GLY A 25 2.38 15.13 1.01
C GLY A 25 1.44 16.19 1.59
N SER A 26 0.94 15.95 2.81
CA SER A 26 -0.13 16.77 3.37
C SER A 26 0.33 18.18 3.76
N GLY A 27 1.64 18.38 3.97
CA GLY A 27 2.20 19.63 4.46
C GLY A 27 1.80 19.97 5.91
N VAL A 28 1.08 19.07 6.58
CA VAL A 28 0.60 19.27 7.96
C VAL A 28 1.66 18.75 8.93
N ALA A 29 2.23 19.62 9.75
CA ALA A 29 3.22 19.20 10.75
C ALA A 29 2.65 18.12 11.68
N GLY A 30 3.40 17.02 11.85
CA GLY A 30 3.02 15.89 12.70
C GLY A 30 2.12 14.85 12.03
N SER A 31 1.62 15.09 10.81
CA SER A 31 0.97 14.03 10.03
C SER A 31 2.01 13.02 9.55
N PHE A 32 1.59 11.79 9.25
CA PHE A 32 2.48 10.72 8.80
C PHE A 32 3.04 10.94 7.38
N ASP A 33 2.39 11.79 6.61
CA ASP A 33 2.68 12.11 5.22
C ASP A 33 3.06 13.60 5.05
N ALA A 34 3.55 14.23 6.12
CA ALA A 34 3.80 15.67 6.16
C ALA A 34 4.71 16.17 5.03
N LEU A 35 5.74 15.39 4.68
CA LEU A 35 6.74 15.78 3.68
C LEU A 35 6.54 15.10 2.33
N ALA A 36 6.12 13.84 2.31
CA ALA A 36 5.95 13.10 1.06
C ALA A 36 4.99 11.92 1.19
N VAL A 37 4.52 11.45 0.03
CA VAL A 37 3.84 10.16 -0.15
C VAL A 37 4.49 9.38 -1.30
N ASP A 38 4.45 8.05 -1.23
CA ASP A 38 5.02 7.16 -2.25
C ASP A 38 4.35 5.77 -2.26
N CYS A 39 4.76 4.89 -3.17
CA CYS A 39 4.38 3.48 -3.26
C CYS A 39 2.85 3.23 -3.27
N PRO A 40 2.07 3.89 -4.15
CA PRO A 40 0.65 3.63 -4.22
C PRO A 40 0.39 2.22 -4.76
N PHE A 41 -0.40 1.44 -4.02
CA PHE A 41 -0.87 0.12 -4.41
C PHE A 41 -2.40 0.07 -4.36
N VAL A 42 -3.04 0.11 -5.54
CA VAL A 42 -4.51 0.17 -5.68
C VAL A 42 -5.10 -1.22 -5.84
N PHE A 43 -6.17 -1.50 -5.10
CA PHE A 43 -6.94 -2.73 -5.16
C PHE A 43 -8.44 -2.45 -4.96
N ARG A 44 -9.29 -3.45 -5.17
CA ARG A 44 -10.74 -3.37 -4.97
C ARG A 44 -11.16 -4.17 -3.74
N HIS A 45 -11.92 -3.54 -2.84
CA HIS A 45 -12.56 -4.21 -1.71
C HIS A 45 -14.05 -3.85 -1.66
N GLY A 46 -14.92 -4.85 -1.81
CA GLY A 46 -16.35 -4.62 -2.03
C GLY A 46 -16.57 -3.74 -3.27
N ASP A 47 -17.33 -2.67 -3.08
CA ASP A 47 -17.67 -1.67 -4.09
C ASP A 47 -16.81 -0.39 -4.03
N ARG A 48 -15.67 -0.43 -3.33
CA ARG A 48 -14.73 0.68 -3.22
C ARG A 48 -13.37 0.34 -3.82
N PHE A 49 -12.71 1.35 -4.40
CA PHE A 49 -11.27 1.28 -4.63
C PHE A 49 -10.57 1.60 -3.33
N CYS A 50 -9.52 0.86 -3.04
CA CYS A 50 -8.67 1.05 -1.88
C CYS A 50 -7.24 1.25 -2.36
N MET A 51 -6.47 2.06 -1.66
CA MET A 51 -5.06 2.30 -1.95
C MET A 51 -4.28 2.15 -0.65
N MET A 52 -3.29 1.27 -0.67
CA MET A 52 -2.20 1.34 0.28
C MET A 52 -1.19 2.37 -0.23
N TYR A 53 -0.68 3.24 0.64
CA TYR A 53 0.36 4.20 0.26
C TYR A 53 1.27 4.52 1.44
N VAL A 54 2.52 4.85 1.16
CA VAL A 54 3.52 5.21 2.16
C VAL A 54 3.50 6.72 2.35
N GLY A 55 3.52 7.18 3.60
CA GLY A 55 3.78 8.55 3.98
C GLY A 55 5.16 8.69 4.63
N TYR A 56 5.77 9.86 4.44
CA TYR A 56 7.00 10.26 5.08
C TYR A 56 6.82 11.60 5.79
N ASP A 57 7.12 11.61 7.08
CA ASP A 57 6.97 12.77 7.98
C ASP A 57 8.29 13.47 8.31
N GLY A 58 9.40 13.03 7.72
CA GLY A 58 10.74 13.53 8.05
C GLY A 58 11.49 12.68 9.08
N ILE A 59 10.82 11.71 9.69
CA ILE A 59 11.44 10.81 10.68
C ILE A 59 11.48 9.38 10.14
N GLY A 60 10.40 8.91 9.49
CA GLY A 60 10.37 7.57 8.90
C GLY A 60 9.08 7.22 8.18
N TYR A 61 9.06 6.06 7.55
CA TYR A 61 7.94 5.62 6.74
C TYR A 61 6.81 5.02 7.56
N ARG A 62 5.58 5.38 7.22
CA ARG A 62 4.36 4.71 7.69
C ARG A 62 3.47 4.40 6.50
N THR A 63 2.73 3.30 6.55
CA THR A 63 1.86 2.90 5.46
C THR A 63 0.41 3.09 5.87
N ALA A 64 -0.37 3.76 5.03
CA ALA A 64 -1.76 4.09 5.25
C ALA A 64 -2.70 3.41 4.23
N LEU A 65 -3.98 3.40 4.58
CA LEU A 65 -5.09 3.03 3.70
C LEU A 65 -5.88 4.28 3.32
N ALA A 66 -6.23 4.40 2.05
CA ALA A 66 -7.23 5.33 1.54
C ALA A 66 -8.30 4.59 0.71
N GLU A 67 -9.46 5.20 0.57
CA GLU A 67 -10.58 4.72 -0.25
C GLU A 67 -10.98 5.76 -1.31
N SER A 68 -11.49 5.28 -2.44
CA SER A 68 -11.99 6.11 -3.54
C SER A 68 -13.15 5.43 -4.28
N ASP A 69 -14.04 6.24 -4.84
CA ASP A 69 -15.10 5.82 -5.74
C ASP A 69 -14.76 5.98 -7.22
N ASP A 70 -13.81 6.86 -7.53
CA ASP A 70 -13.56 7.34 -8.90
C ASP A 70 -12.07 7.30 -9.31
N LEU A 71 -11.18 6.77 -8.45
CA LEU A 71 -9.73 6.73 -8.60
C LEU A 71 -9.02 8.10 -8.62
N ALA A 72 -9.76 9.20 -8.59
CA ALA A 72 -9.22 10.57 -8.65
C ALA A 72 -9.24 11.27 -7.29
N ASN A 73 -10.24 10.94 -6.46
CA ASN A 73 -10.47 11.52 -5.14
C ASN A 73 -10.33 10.44 -4.07
N TRP A 74 -9.37 10.62 -3.17
CA TRP A 74 -8.99 9.64 -2.16
C TRP A 74 -9.26 10.17 -0.75
N THR A 75 -9.89 9.33 0.08
CA THR A 75 -10.18 9.62 1.48
C THR A 75 -9.30 8.75 2.37
N PHE A 76 -8.48 9.36 3.23
CA PHE A 76 -7.69 8.65 4.23
C PHE A 76 -8.58 7.86 5.19
N LYS A 77 -8.18 6.63 5.53
CA LYS A 77 -8.92 5.72 6.41
C LYS A 77 -8.16 5.35 7.68
N GLY A 78 -6.83 5.31 7.64
CA GLY A 78 -6.03 4.94 8.81
C GLY A 78 -4.63 4.45 8.45
N ILE A 79 -3.80 4.32 9.47
CA ILE A 79 -2.47 3.70 9.37
C ILE A 79 -2.62 2.18 9.39
N MET A 80 -2.07 1.50 8.38
CA MET A 80 -2.00 0.05 8.28
C MET A 80 -0.72 -0.50 8.92
N LEU A 81 0.42 0.08 8.58
CA LEU A 81 1.72 -0.29 9.13
C LEU A 81 2.32 0.94 9.79
N ASP A 82 2.38 0.90 11.11
CA ASP A 82 2.93 1.99 11.91
C ASP A 82 4.38 1.69 12.31
N ARG A 83 5.19 2.74 12.28
CA ARG A 83 6.52 2.72 12.89
C ARG A 83 6.31 3.02 14.37
N SER A 84 5.99 1.98 15.14
CA SER A 84 5.82 2.11 16.58
C SER A 84 7.17 2.56 17.16
N LEU A 85 7.25 3.83 17.55
CA LEU A 85 8.39 4.37 18.27
C LEU A 85 8.45 3.63 19.60
N ALA A 86 9.49 2.85 19.81
CA ALA A 86 9.66 2.22 21.11
C ALA A 86 10.07 3.25 22.14
N ASP A 87 9.55 3.08 23.36
CA ASP A 87 9.89 3.93 24.51
C ASP A 87 11.37 3.80 24.92
N SER A 88 12.09 2.80 24.40
CA SER A 88 13.53 2.61 24.57
C SER A 88 14.15 1.84 23.40
N PRO A 89 15.45 2.03 23.09
CA PRO A 89 16.15 1.28 22.05
C PRO A 89 16.10 -0.24 22.24
N GLU A 90 16.05 -0.71 23.48
CA GLU A 90 16.04 -2.13 23.84
C GLU A 90 14.69 -2.80 23.58
N ARG A 91 13.63 -1.99 23.48
CA ARG A 91 12.26 -2.42 23.13
C ARG A 91 11.90 -2.08 21.68
N ALA A 92 12.86 -1.56 20.91
CA ALA A 92 12.67 -1.24 19.50
C ALA A 92 12.33 -2.50 18.72
N ARG A 93 11.15 -2.51 18.10
CA ARG A 93 10.84 -3.47 17.04
C ARG A 93 11.83 -3.27 15.89
N TRP A 94 12.05 -4.32 15.11
CA TRP A 94 12.94 -4.27 13.96
C TRP A 94 12.53 -3.21 12.90
N ASP A 95 11.25 -2.82 12.88
CA ASP A 95 10.63 -1.85 11.98
C ASP A 95 10.35 -0.48 12.64
N SER A 96 10.93 -0.20 13.81
CA SER A 96 10.67 1.02 14.59
C SER A 96 11.04 2.33 13.88
N VAL A 97 11.97 2.26 12.93
CA VAL A 97 12.41 3.42 12.13
C VAL A 97 11.54 3.66 10.89
N GLY A 98 10.76 2.66 10.48
CA GLY A 98 9.91 2.79 9.30
C GLY A 98 9.28 1.46 8.86
N ALA A 99 8.04 1.54 8.39
CA ALA A 99 7.29 0.42 7.84
C ALA A 99 6.66 0.83 6.49
N ALA A 100 7.30 0.42 5.39
CA ALA A 100 6.90 0.71 4.02
C ALA A 100 6.31 -0.54 3.35
N GLY A 101 4.99 -0.62 3.27
CA GLY A 101 4.27 -1.65 2.55
C GLY A 101 4.15 -1.30 1.07
N SER A 102 4.57 -2.20 0.19
CA SER A 102 4.58 -1.99 -1.26
C SER A 102 3.57 -2.85 -2.03
N TRP A 103 3.09 -3.93 -1.44
CA TRP A 103 2.19 -4.88 -2.11
C TRP A 103 1.28 -5.61 -1.12
N ILE A 104 0.07 -5.97 -1.56
CA ILE A 104 -0.80 -6.93 -0.88
C ILE A 104 -1.22 -8.04 -1.86
N VAL A 105 -1.33 -9.28 -1.38
CA VAL A 105 -1.62 -10.40 -2.27
C VAL A 105 -3.02 -10.28 -2.87
N LEU A 106 -3.07 -10.38 -4.19
CA LEU A 106 -4.29 -10.37 -4.98
C LEU A 106 -4.73 -11.79 -5.35
N ALA A 107 -6.03 -11.95 -5.59
CA ALA A 107 -6.64 -13.21 -6.01
C ALA A 107 -6.21 -13.62 -7.42
N SER A 108 -5.78 -12.66 -8.24
CA SER A 108 -5.24 -12.87 -9.58
C SER A 108 -4.00 -11.99 -9.80
N ASP A 109 -3.06 -12.49 -10.59
CA ASP A 109 -1.92 -11.77 -11.16
C ASP A 109 -2.18 -11.30 -12.61
N GLY A 110 -3.39 -11.56 -13.13
CA GLY A 110 -3.83 -11.12 -14.45
C GLY A 110 -3.93 -9.60 -14.55
N LEU A 111 -3.24 -9.02 -15.52
CA LEU A 111 -3.19 -7.56 -15.73
C LEU A 111 -4.55 -6.89 -15.96
N TYR A 112 -5.53 -7.64 -16.47
CA TYR A 112 -6.88 -7.16 -16.79
C TYR A 112 -7.94 -7.56 -15.77
N ASP A 113 -7.56 -8.39 -14.81
CA ASP A 113 -8.48 -8.81 -13.77
C ASP A 113 -8.68 -7.67 -12.78
N THR A 114 -9.86 -7.61 -12.18
CA THR A 114 -10.08 -6.66 -11.09
C THR A 114 -9.16 -7.04 -9.92
N PRO A 115 -8.27 -6.14 -9.45
CA PRO A 115 -7.29 -6.46 -8.42
C PRO A 115 -7.97 -6.61 -7.06
N ARG A 116 -8.53 -7.78 -6.79
CA ARG A 116 -9.20 -8.10 -5.51
C ARG A 116 -8.24 -8.81 -4.58
N LEU A 117 -8.36 -8.55 -3.28
CA LEU A 117 -7.56 -9.24 -2.27
C LEU A 117 -7.81 -10.74 -2.31
N LYS A 118 -6.73 -11.53 -2.20
CA LYS A 118 -6.85 -12.98 -1.97
C LYS A 118 -7.34 -13.22 -0.54
N LYS A 119 -8.46 -13.94 -0.40
CA LYS A 119 -9.08 -14.25 0.91
C LYS A 119 -8.93 -15.71 1.36
N ASP A 120 -8.47 -16.57 0.46
CA ASP A 120 -8.48 -18.02 0.67
C ASP A 120 -7.26 -18.52 1.45
N ARG A 121 -7.37 -19.75 1.98
CA ARG A 121 -6.27 -20.47 2.64
C ARG A 121 -5.12 -20.71 1.68
N TRP A 122 -3.92 -20.64 2.24
CA TRP A 122 -2.67 -20.87 1.54
C TRP A 122 -2.24 -22.32 1.74
N PRO A 123 -2.27 -23.18 0.71
CA PRO A 123 -1.96 -24.60 0.88
C PRO A 123 -0.56 -24.86 1.43
N VAL A 124 0.40 -23.95 1.15
CA VAL A 124 1.77 -24.01 1.70
C VAL A 124 1.84 -23.79 3.21
N LEU A 125 0.78 -23.27 3.82
CA LEU A 125 0.65 -23.09 5.28
C LEU A 125 -0.26 -24.15 5.90
N ASP A 126 -0.82 -25.08 5.11
CA ASP A 126 -1.63 -26.16 5.66
C ASP A 126 -0.73 -27.09 6.48
N GLY A 127 -1.04 -27.22 7.77
CA GLY A 127 -0.22 -27.96 8.75
C GLY A 127 0.79 -27.10 9.52
N VAL A 128 0.97 -25.81 9.15
CA VAL A 128 1.75 -24.86 9.96
C VAL A 128 0.86 -24.36 11.10
N SER A 129 1.07 -24.90 12.30
CA SER A 129 0.45 -24.38 13.51
C SER A 129 1.16 -23.09 13.93
N PHE A 130 0.49 -21.95 13.76
CA PHE A 130 0.91 -20.72 14.42
C PHE A 130 0.54 -20.82 15.89
N VAL A 131 1.53 -20.97 16.77
CA VAL A 131 1.31 -20.84 18.21
C VAL A 131 0.95 -19.37 18.45
N PRO A 132 -0.27 -19.05 18.93
CA PRO A 132 -0.59 -17.68 19.27
C PRO A 132 0.38 -17.24 20.37
N ARG A 133 1.16 -16.17 20.14
CA ARG A 133 1.85 -15.52 21.25
C ARG A 133 0.77 -14.94 22.15
N SER A 134 0.46 -15.66 23.23
CA SER A 134 -0.25 -15.07 24.38
C SER A 134 0.49 -13.79 24.76
N ARG A 135 -0.28 -12.71 24.93
CA ARG A 135 0.20 -11.38 25.35
C ARG A 135 1.27 -11.54 26.45
N LEU A 136 2.48 -11.06 26.16
CA LEU A 136 3.42 -10.63 27.20
C LEU A 136 2.95 -9.26 27.72
#